data_AF-A0A7C6TTV7-F1
#
_entry.id   AF-A0A7C6TTV7-F1
#
_cell.length_a   1.000
_cell.length_b   1.000
_cell.length_c   1.000
_cell.angle_alpha   90.00
_cell.angle_beta   90.00
_cell.angle_gamma   90.00
#
_symmetry.space_group_name_H-M   'P 1'
#
loop_
_entity.id
_entity.type
_entity.pdbx_description
1 polymer ?
#
loop_
_entity_poly.entity_id
_entity_poly.type
_entity_poly.pdbx_seq_one_letter_code
_entity_poly.pdbx_strand_id
1 'polypeptide(L)'
;MNKMRPILIAVMAVMIAVTAVFTMLVRVPIPATQGYFNFSDVAVYFSAFTFGPLVGLVAGGVGTAIADLLGGYAQWAPLTLFAHGLQGWIAGLLAVRRGVPGLVLGWLVGTVVMVGLYLVG
;
A
#
# COMPACT_ATOMS: atom_id res chain seq x y z
N MET A 1 -10.88 -24.31 9.15
CA MET A 1 -10.66 -23.24 8.15
C MET A 1 -11.63 -22.12 8.44
N ASN A 2 -11.18 -21.02 9.06
CA ASN A 2 -12.04 -19.85 9.29
C ASN A 2 -12.48 -19.32 7.93
N LYS A 3 -13.79 -19.41 7.62
CA LYS A 3 -14.35 -18.90 6.38
C LYS A 3 -14.09 -17.39 6.36
N MET A 4 -13.14 -16.92 5.55
CA MET A 4 -13.03 -15.50 5.28
C MET A 4 -14.39 -15.02 4.78
N ARG A 5 -14.91 -13.97 5.41
CA ARG A 5 -16.22 -13.42 5.05
C ARG A 5 -16.14 -12.96 3.59
N PRO A 6 -17.07 -13.36 2.70
CA PRO A 6 -17.05 -12.94 1.29
C PRO A 6 -16.92 -11.42 1.12
N ILE A 7 -17.50 -10.66 2.05
CA ILE A 7 -17.41 -9.20 2.12
C ILE A 7 -15.95 -8.72 2.24
N LEU A 8 -15.12 -9.39 3.05
CA LEU A 8 -13.72 -9.00 3.22
C LEU A 8 -12.94 -9.16 1.91
N ILE A 9 -13.21 -10.23 1.16
CA ILE A 9 -12.60 -10.48 -0.14
C ILE A 9 -13.03 -9.40 -1.13
N ALA A 10 -14.32 -9.06 -1.17
CA ALA A 10 -14.83 -7.99 -2.02
C ALA A 10 -14.18 -6.63 -1.68
N VAL A 11 -14.05 -6.30 -0.39
CA VAL A 11 -13.37 -5.07 0.06
C VAL A 11 -11.90 -5.08 -0.36
N MET A 12 -11.18 -6.18 -0.19
CA MET A 12 -9.79 -6.29 -0.65
C MET A 12 -9.69 -6.09 -2.17
N ALA A 13 -10.56 -6.71 -2.95
CA ALA A 13 -10.56 -6.57 -4.41
C ALA A 13 -10.82 -5.12 -4.86
N VAL A 14 -11.80 -4.45 -4.25
CA VAL A 14 -12.08 -3.03 -4.53
C VAL A 14 -10.90 -2.16 -4.13
N MET A 15 -10.31 -2.39 -2.95
CA MET A 15 -9.18 -1.59 -2.48
C MET A 15 -7.91 -1.81 -3.31
N ILE A 16 -7.65 -3.03 -3.81
CA ILE A 16 -6.58 -3.28 -4.79
C ILE A 16 -6.80 -2.41 -6.03
N ALA A 17 -8.02 -2.39 -6.59
CA ALA A 17 -8.33 -1.60 -7.77
C ALA A 17 -8.15 -0.09 -7.50
N VAL A 18 -8.61 0.41 -6.35
CA VAL A 18 -8.42 1.81 -5.95
C VAL A 18 -6.94 2.15 -5.84
N THR A 19 -6.14 1.34 -5.14
CA THR A 19 -4.69 1.57 -5.02
C THR A 19 -4.02 1.58 -6.39
N ALA A 20 -4.34 0.61 -7.25
CA ALA A 20 -3.78 0.55 -8.60
C ALA A 20 -4.12 1.81 -9.42
N VAL A 21 -5.38 2.25 -9.40
CA VAL A 21 -5.83 3.46 -10.10
C VAL A 21 -5.12 4.71 -9.57
N PHE A 22 -4.98 4.88 -8.26
CA PHE A 22 -4.23 5.99 -7.67
C PHE A 22 -2.74 5.97 -8.04
N THR A 23 -2.19 4.77 -8.19
CA THR A 23 -0.80 4.57 -8.61
C THR A 23 -0.59 4.89 -10.10
N MET A 24 -1.62 4.66 -10.93
CA MET A 24 -1.57 4.87 -12.38
C MET A 24 -1.97 6.27 -12.83
N LEU A 25 -2.97 6.89 -12.18
CA LEU A 25 -3.52 8.18 -12.60
C LEU A 25 -2.53 9.33 -12.46
N VAL A 26 -1.76 9.33 -11.37
CA VAL A 26 -0.88 10.43 -11.04
C VAL A 26 0.54 9.89 -10.96
N ARG A 27 1.24 9.98 -12.10
CA ARG A 27 2.63 9.54 -12.24
C ARG A 27 3.47 10.72 -12.68
N VAL A 28 4.32 11.19 -11.78
CA VAL A 28 5.33 12.19 -12.13
C VAL A 28 6.66 11.45 -12.28
N PRO A 29 7.14 11.23 -13.52
CA PRO A 29 8.37 10.48 -13.74
C PRO A 29 9.55 11.25 -13.15
N ILE A 30 10.47 10.51 -12.50
CA ILE A 30 11.71 11.06 -11.95
C ILE A 30 12.85 10.49 -12.79
N PRO A 31 13.41 11.27 -13.74
CA PRO A 31 14.42 10.78 -14.68
C PRO A 31 15.67 10.23 -13.99
N ALA A 32 16.03 10.79 -12.83
CA ALA A 32 17.24 10.46 -12.09
C ALA A 32 17.22 9.05 -11.48
N THR A 33 16.06 8.49 -11.16
CA THR A 33 15.94 7.19 -10.46
C THR A 33 15.30 6.11 -11.33
N GLN A 34 14.95 6.42 -12.60
CA GLN A 34 14.15 5.53 -13.46
C GLN A 34 12.84 5.07 -12.77
N GLY A 35 12.34 5.88 -11.83
CA GLY A 35 11.12 5.65 -11.08
C GLY A 35 10.12 6.77 -11.30
N TYR A 36 9.03 6.76 -10.54
CA TYR A 36 7.99 7.76 -10.62
C TYR A 36 7.39 8.03 -9.25
N PHE A 37 7.01 9.29 -9.03
CA PHE A 37 6.23 9.68 -7.88
C PHE A 37 4.75 9.37 -8.13
N ASN A 38 4.08 8.81 -7.12
CA ASN A 38 2.66 8.46 -7.19
C ASN A 38 1.96 8.71 -5.85
N PHE A 39 0.62 8.70 -5.87
CA PHE A 39 -0.23 8.93 -4.71
C PHE A 39 -0.84 7.64 -4.15
N SER A 40 -0.20 6.50 -4.39
CA SER A 40 -0.69 5.21 -3.91
C SER A 40 -0.81 5.16 -2.38
N ASP A 41 0.12 5.81 -1.66
CA ASP A 41 0.16 5.87 -0.20
C ASP A 41 -1.16 6.34 0.42
N VAL A 42 -1.87 7.27 -0.23
CA VAL A 42 -3.16 7.75 0.26
C VAL A 42 -4.18 6.61 0.29
N ALA A 43 -4.25 5.82 -0.79
CA ALA A 43 -5.12 4.66 -0.88
C ALA A 43 -4.69 3.54 0.08
N VAL A 44 -3.37 3.32 0.22
CA VAL A 44 -2.82 2.31 1.14
C VAL A 44 -3.18 2.65 2.59
N TYR A 45 -2.90 3.87 3.06
CA TYR A 45 -3.21 4.29 4.42
C TYR A 45 -4.71 4.31 4.68
N PHE A 46 -5.52 4.78 3.73
CA PHE A 46 -6.97 4.70 3.84
C PHE A 46 -7.44 3.25 4.01
N SER A 47 -6.95 2.33 3.17
CA SER A 47 -7.32 0.91 3.23
C SER A 47 -6.94 0.28 4.58
N ALA A 48 -5.76 0.60 5.10
CA ALA A 48 -5.22 0.09 6.35
C ALA A 48 -5.98 0.62 7.58
N PHE A 49 -6.27 1.92 7.61
CA PHE A 49 -6.93 2.56 8.75
C PHE A 49 -8.43 2.29 8.79
N THR A 50 -9.08 2.15 7.63
CA THR A 50 -10.54 1.93 7.54
C THR A 50 -10.92 0.47 7.66
N PHE A 51 -10.21 -0.44 6.98
CA PHE A 51 -10.59 -1.85 6.90
C PHE A 51 -9.63 -2.79 7.64
N GLY A 52 -8.54 -2.25 8.18
CA GLY A 52 -7.60 -2.95 9.04
C GLY A 52 -6.36 -3.48 8.31
N PRO A 53 -5.45 -4.12 9.08
CA PRO A 53 -4.10 -4.44 8.63
C PRO A 53 -4.06 -5.44 7.47
N LEU A 54 -4.98 -6.40 7.41
CA LEU A 54 -4.99 -7.40 6.33
C LEU A 54 -5.37 -6.75 4.98
N VAL A 55 -6.34 -5.83 5.00
CA VAL A 55 -6.75 -5.12 3.79
C VAL A 55 -5.64 -4.15 3.38
N GLY A 56 -5.01 -3.46 4.32
CA GLY A 56 -3.82 -2.64 4.06
C GLY A 56 -2.67 -3.40 3.41
N LEU A 57 -2.36 -4.60 3.92
CA LEU A 57 -1.31 -5.48 3.36
C LEU A 57 -1.60 -5.83 1.90
N VAL A 58 -2.79 -6.35 1.64
CA VAL A 58 -3.15 -6.89 0.34
C VAL A 58 -3.40 -5.77 -0.67
N ALA A 59 -4.21 -4.76 -0.30
CA ALA A 59 -4.53 -3.65 -1.19
C ALA A 59 -3.32 -2.75 -1.47
N GLY A 60 -2.45 -2.55 -0.47
CA GLY A 60 -1.22 -1.80 -0.62
C GLY A 60 -0.27 -2.52 -1.57
N GLY A 61 0.17 -3.73 -1.20
CA GLY A 61 1.16 -4.45 -1.98
C GLY A 61 0.65 -4.84 -3.37
N VAL A 62 -0.47 -5.57 -3.44
CA VAL A 62 -0.95 -6.12 -4.73
C VAL A 62 -1.41 -5.01 -5.66
N GLY A 63 -2.04 -3.95 -5.12
CA GLY A 63 -2.48 -2.81 -5.91
C GLY A 63 -1.33 -2.06 -6.58
N THR A 64 -0.26 -1.74 -5.83
CA THR A 64 0.90 -1.04 -6.39
C THR A 64 1.69 -1.94 -7.34
N ALA A 65 1.87 -3.22 -7.01
CA ALA A 65 2.59 -4.16 -7.87
C ALA A 65 1.90 -4.35 -9.24
N ILE A 66 0.56 -4.47 -9.25
CA ILE A 66 -0.20 -4.53 -10.52
C ILE A 66 -0.01 -3.23 -11.31
N ALA A 67 -0.05 -2.07 -10.65
CA ALA A 67 0.16 -0.80 -11.31
C ALA A 67 1.56 -0.68 -11.93
N ASP A 68 2.61 -1.19 -11.27
CA ASP A 68 3.97 -1.20 -11.81
C ASP A 68 4.11 -2.12 -13.02
N LEU A 69 3.51 -3.32 -12.95
CA LEU A 69 3.48 -4.26 -14.08
C LEU A 69 2.77 -3.66 -15.30
N LEU A 70 1.62 -3.02 -15.09
CA LEU A 70 0.87 -2.35 -16.16
C LEU A 70 1.52 -1.04 -16.62
N GLY A 71 2.34 -0.44 -15.76
CA GLY A 71 2.98 0.86 -15.98
C GLY A 71 4.32 0.82 -16.70
N GLY A 72 4.84 -0.37 -17.02
CA GLY A 72 6.17 -0.52 -17.62
C GLY A 72 7.32 -0.44 -16.62
N TYR A 73 7.04 -0.48 -15.31
CA TYR A 73 8.00 -0.48 -14.21
C TYR A 73 8.09 -1.85 -13.55
N ALA A 74 7.95 -2.92 -14.33
CA ALA A 74 7.84 -4.29 -13.83
C ALA A 74 9.02 -4.73 -12.94
N GLN A 75 10.21 -4.16 -13.15
CA GLN A 75 11.38 -4.39 -12.30
C GLN A 75 11.17 -3.97 -10.84
N TRP A 76 10.34 -2.97 -10.60
CA TRP A 76 10.03 -2.46 -9.27
C TRP A 76 8.89 -3.22 -8.59
N ALA A 77 8.07 -3.96 -9.34
CA ALA A 77 6.86 -4.61 -8.83
C ALA A 77 7.08 -5.54 -7.62
N PRO A 78 8.15 -6.35 -7.52
CA PRO A 78 8.41 -7.13 -6.31
C PRO A 78 8.76 -6.25 -5.11
N LEU A 79 9.54 -5.19 -5.33
CA LEU A 79 9.92 -4.26 -4.27
C LEU A 79 8.70 -3.49 -3.76
N THR A 80 7.87 -2.98 -4.66
CA THR A 80 6.68 -2.21 -4.31
C THR A 80 5.61 -3.06 -3.63
N LEU A 81 5.48 -4.34 -4.01
CA LEU A 81 4.63 -5.33 -3.34
C LEU A 81 4.95 -5.40 -1.85
N PHE A 82 6.24 -5.56 -1.50
CA PHE A 82 6.66 -5.67 -0.11
C PHE A 82 6.67 -4.31 0.59
N ALA A 83 7.12 -3.24 -0.07
CA ALA A 83 7.19 -1.90 0.50
C ALA A 83 5.81 -1.39 0.93
N HIS A 84 4.86 -1.33 -0.02
CA HIS A 84 3.51 -0.83 0.26
C HIS A 84 2.66 -1.84 1.01
N GLY A 85 2.91 -3.14 0.83
CA GLY A 85 2.24 -4.19 1.62
C GLY A 85 2.59 -4.08 3.10
N LEU A 86 3.88 -4.04 3.45
CA LEU A 86 4.32 -3.94 4.84
C LEU A 86 3.96 -2.58 5.46
N GLN A 87 4.01 -1.51 4.68
CA GLN A 87 3.50 -0.19 5.08
C GLN A 87 2.04 -0.27 5.52
N GLY A 88 1.15 -0.77 4.66
CA GLY A 88 -0.28 -0.87 4.96
C GLY A 88 -0.56 -1.81 6.13
N TRP A 89 0.18 -2.91 6.24
CA TRP A 89 0.04 -3.85 7.34
C TRP A 89 0.39 -3.23 8.70
N ILE A 90 1.56 -2.60 8.80
CA ILE A 90 2.06 -1.99 10.04
C ILE A 90 1.21 -0.79 10.43
N ALA A 91 0.84 0.06 9.45
CA ALA A 91 -0.04 1.19 9.67
C ALA A 91 -1.38 0.75 10.27
N GLY A 92 -2.00 -0.29 9.69
CA GLY A 92 -3.23 -0.86 10.20
C GLY A 92 -3.08 -1.43 11.61
N LEU A 93 -1.99 -2.14 11.91
CA LEU A 93 -1.74 -2.72 13.24
C LEU A 93 -1.60 -1.66 14.34
N LEU A 94 -0.88 -0.57 14.04
CA LEU A 94 -0.58 0.48 15.02
C LEU A 94 -1.75 1.42 15.26
N ALA A 95 -2.60 1.63 14.25
CA ALA A 95 -3.79 2.46 14.34
C ALA A 95 -4.94 1.81 15.12
N VAL A 96 -5.02 0.48 15.16
CA VAL A 96 -6.13 -0.26 15.80
C VAL A 96 -6.28 0.16 17.27
N ARG A 97 -7.48 0.68 17.59
CA ARG A 97 -7.92 1.06 18.95
C ARG A 97 -7.11 2.16 19.65
N ARG A 98 -6.35 2.97 18.91
CA ARG A 98 -5.50 4.03 19.47
C ARG A 98 -5.86 5.46 19.05
N GLY A 99 -6.97 5.65 18.34
CA GLY A 99 -7.45 6.98 17.93
C GLY A 99 -6.43 7.73 17.06
N VAL A 100 -6.47 9.07 17.11
CA VAL A 100 -5.56 9.94 16.33
C VAL A 100 -4.07 9.66 16.61
N PRO A 101 -3.60 9.48 17.86
CA PRO A 101 -2.21 9.13 18.12
C PRO A 101 -1.76 7.83 17.45
N GLY A 102 -2.64 6.83 17.41
CA GLY A 102 -2.40 5.58 16.69
C GLY A 102 -2.26 5.75 15.19
N LEU A 103 -3.10 6.61 14.60
CA LEU A 103 -3.04 6.93 13.17
C LEU A 103 -1.72 7.62 12.81
N VAL A 104 -1.30 8.61 13.62
CA VAL A 104 -0.03 9.33 13.40
C VAL A 104 1.16 8.39 13.56
N LEU A 105 1.16 7.55 14.60
CA LEU A 105 2.23 6.56 14.80
C LEU A 105 2.26 5.52 13.68
N GLY A 106 1.11 5.00 13.27
CA GLY A 106 1.00 4.04 12.18
C GLY A 106 1.46 4.61 10.84
N TRP A 107 1.13 5.88 10.57
CA TRP A 107 1.61 6.60 9.39
C TRP A 107 3.12 6.80 9.41
N LEU A 108 3.68 7.26 10.54
CA LEU A 108 5.12 7.45 10.68
C LEU A 108 5.90 6.14 10.49
N VAL A 109 5.53 5.10 11.23
CA VAL A 109 6.24 3.82 11.16
C VAL A 109 6.04 3.16 9.80
N GLY A 110 4.82 3.19 9.24
CA GLY A 110 4.54 2.67 7.91
C GLY A 110 5.40 3.34 6.84
N THR A 111 5.57 4.67 6.91
CA THR A 111 6.38 5.44 5.95
C THR A 111 7.85 5.08 6.09
N VAL A 112 8.36 4.95 7.32
CA VAL A 112 9.75 4.53 7.56
C VAL A 112 10.02 3.14 6.99
N VAL A 113 9.09 2.19 7.14
CA VAL A 113 9.23 0.84 6.58
C VAL A 113 9.23 0.87 5.05
N MET A 114 8.29 1.60 4.45
CA MET A 114 8.22 1.76 2.99
C MET A 114 9.54 2.32 2.45
N VAL A 115 9.98 3.47 2.96
CA VAL A 115 11.20 4.13 2.52
C VAL A 115 12.42 3.24 2.76
N GLY A 116 12.51 2.58 3.92
CA GLY A 116 13.59 1.66 4.23
C GLY A 116 13.71 0.52 3.23
N LEU A 117 12.58 -0.04 2.77
CA LEU A 117 12.58 -1.09 1.75
C LEU A 117 13.06 -0.57 0.39
N TYR A 118 12.63 0.62 -0.01
CA TYR A 118 13.12 1.28 -1.23
C TYR A 118 14.60 1.70 -1.18
N LEU A 119 15.25 1.71 -0.01
CA LEU A 119 16.69 1.96 0.11
C LEU A 119 17.54 0.69 0.00
N VAL A 120 16.94 -0.49 0.15
CA VAL A 120 17.63 -1.79 0.12
C VAL A 120 17.70 -2.36 -1.30
N GLY A 121 16.76 -2.01 -2.17
CA GLY A 121 16.70 -2.42 -3.58
C GLY A 121 16.73 -1.23 -4.52
#